data_AF-A0A7S9QAS2-F1
#
_entry.id   AF-A0A7S9QAS2-F1
#
_cell.length_a   1.000
_cell.length_b   1.000
_cell.length_c   1.000
_cell.angle_alpha   90.00
_cell.angle_beta   90.00
_cell.angle_gamma   90.00
#
_symmetry.space_group_name_H-M   'P 1'
#
loop_
_entity.id
_entity.type
_entity.pdbx_description
1 polymer ?
#
loop_
_entity_poly.entity_id
_entity_poly.type
_entity_poly.pdbx_seq_one_letter_code
_entity_poly.pdbx_strand_id
1 'polypeptide(L)' 'MATLAFCDFEDALEALQAASTEASITTLVDQIDQQFNAGTLDVSPEQWANLASEVLVTVTRVRRD' A
#
# COMPACT_ATOMS: atom_id res chain seq x y z
N MET A 1 -8.97 5.33 15.50
CA MET A 1 -8.09 4.65 14.53
C MET A 1 -7.27 5.72 13.86
N ALA A 2 -5.94 5.66 13.95
CA ALA A 2 -5.09 6.60 13.24
C ALA A 2 -5.11 6.20 11.76
N THR A 3 -5.65 7.04 10.90
CA THR A 3 -5.49 6.95 9.46
C THR A 3 -4.04 7.30 9.15
N LEU A 4 -3.28 6.39 8.54
CA LEU A 4 -1.98 6.76 7.99
C LEU A 4 -2.26 7.67 6.80
N ALA A 5 -1.83 8.93 6.87
CA ALA A 5 -1.87 9.84 5.73
C ALA A 5 -0.57 9.65 4.96
N PHE A 6 -0.66 9.19 3.71
CA PHE A 6 0.50 9.10 2.83
C PHE A 6 0.72 10.46 2.19
N CYS A 7 1.94 11.00 2.23
CA CYS A 7 2.23 12.28 1.60
C CYS A 7 2.31 12.13 0.07
N ASP A 8 2.78 10.97 -0.37
CA ASP A 8 2.89 10.56 -1.76
C ASP A 8 2.82 9.04 -1.92
N PHE A 9 2.93 8.57 -3.18
CA PHE A 9 2.90 7.14 -3.49
C PHE A 9 4.13 6.39 -2.94
N GLU A 10 5.29 7.04 -2.81
CA GLU A 10 6.52 6.40 -2.31
C GLU A 10 6.39 6.07 -0.83
N ASP A 11 5.84 6.98 -0.03
CA ASP A 11 5.47 6.74 1.38
C ASP A 11 4.55 5.52 1.53
N ALA A 12 3.54 5.42 0.64
CA ALA A 12 2.60 4.32 0.65
C ALA A 12 3.26 2.98 0.29
N LEU A 13 4.20 3.01 -0.66
CA LEU A 13 4.97 1.85 -1.08
C LEU A 13 5.93 1.38 0.02
N GLU A 14 6.62 2.30 0.70
CA GLU A 14 7.49 1.99 1.83
C GLU A 14 6.71 1.36 2.98
N ALA A 15 5.52 1.90 3.30
CA ALA A 15 4.65 1.32 4.32
C ALA A 15 4.22 -0.11 3.96
N LEU A 16 3.91 -0.37 2.69
CA LEU A 16 3.60 -1.70 2.18
C LEU A 16 4.80 -2.64 2.34
N GLN A 17 5.99 -2.20 1.96
CA GLN A 17 7.22 -2.98 2.06
C GLN A 17 7.64 -3.26 3.51
N ALA A 18 7.23 -2.42 4.46
CA ALA A 18 7.45 -2.63 5.89
C ALA A 18 6.38 -3.52 6.56
N ALA A 19 5.32 -3.89 5.84
CA ALA A 19 4.24 -4.70 6.40
C ALA A 19 4.74 -6.11 6.78
N SER A 20 4.35 -6.54 7.98
CA SER A 20 4.74 -7.83 8.58
C SER A 20 3.61 -8.85 8.64
N THR A 21 2.37 -8.47 8.29
CA THR A 21 1.21 -9.38 8.28
C THR A 21 0.33 -9.15 7.06
N GLU A 22 -0.37 -10.18 6.58
CA GLU A 22 -1.32 -10.06 5.46
C GLU A 22 -2.44 -9.05 5.79
N ALA A 23 -2.91 -9.04 7.04
CA ALA A 23 -3.93 -8.08 7.48
C ALA A 23 -3.45 -6.62 7.38
N SER A 24 -2.18 -6.36 7.72
CA SER A 24 -1.56 -5.05 7.55
C SER A 24 -1.48 -4.66 6.07
N ILE A 25 -1.09 -5.59 5.20
CA ILE A 25 -1.04 -5.36 3.74
C ILE A 25 -2.42 -4.97 3.21
N THR A 26 -3.47 -5.73 3.53
CA THR A 26 -4.85 -5.41 3.10
C THR A 26 -5.28 -4.03 3.61
N THR A 27 -5.00 -3.72 4.89
CA THR A 27 -5.33 -2.43 5.48
C THR A 27 -4.63 -1.27 4.76
N LEU A 28 -3.37 -1.44 4.38
CA LEU A 28 -2.60 -0.41 3.66
C LEU A 28 -3.16 -0.20 2.25
N VAL A 29 -3.46 -1.28 1.52
CA VAL A 29 -4.08 -1.18 0.18
C VAL A 29 -5.43 -0.46 0.25
N ASP A 30 -6.27 -0.78 1.23
CA ASP A 30 -7.56 -0.10 1.43
C ASP A 30 -7.38 1.39 1.76
N GLN A 31 -6.35 1.76 2.53
CA GLN A 31 -6.04 3.15 2.85
C GLN A 31 -5.53 3.93 1.63
N ILE A 32 -4.72 3.30 0.77
CA ILE A 32 -4.25 3.88 -0.49
C ILE A 32 -5.43 4.14 -1.42
N ASP A 33 -6.32 3.16 -1.59
CA ASP A 33 -7.53 3.31 -2.41
C ASP A 33 -8.45 4.41 -1.87
N GLN A 34 -8.68 4.48 -0.56
CA GLN A 34 -9.48 5.55 0.04
C GLN A 34 -8.87 6.94 -0.20
N GLN A 35 -7.56 7.10 -0.07
CA GLN A 35 -6.90 8.40 -0.27
C GLN A 35 -6.84 8.81 -1.74
N PHE A 36 -6.65 7.84 -2.65
CA PHE A 36 -6.76 8.07 -4.09
C PHE A 36 -8.17 8.54 -4.47
N ASN A 37 -9.20 7.82 -4.01
CA ASN A 37 -10.59 8.19 -4.28
C ASN A 37 -11.00 9.52 -3.62
N ALA A 38 -10.37 9.89 -2.50
CA ALA A 38 -10.55 11.20 -1.86
C ALA A 38 -9.80 12.34 -2.59
N GLY A 39 -8.95 12.03 -3.57
CA GLY A 39 -8.10 12.99 -4.26
C GLY A 39 -6.96 13.55 -3.40
N THR A 40 -6.65 12.89 -2.28
CA THR A 40 -5.57 13.29 -1.36
C THR A 40 -4.25 12.60 -1.66
N LEU A 41 -4.28 11.53 -2.46
CA LEU A 41 -3.11 10.82 -2.94
C LEU A 41 -3.20 10.70 -4.47
N ASP A 42 -2.21 11.25 -5.18
CA ASP A 42 -2.15 11.12 -6.63
C ASP A 42 -1.39 9.84 -7.00
N VAL A 43 -2.05 8.94 -7.72
CA VAL A 43 -1.50 7.64 -8.13
C VAL A 43 -1.75 7.45 -9.62
N SER A 44 -0.67 7.41 -10.39
CA SER A 44 -0.72 7.14 -11.82
C SER A 44 -1.06 5.67 -12.10
N PRO A 45 -1.53 5.34 -13.31
CA PRO A 45 -1.77 3.95 -13.71
C PRO A 45 -0.52 3.05 -13.58
N GLU A 46 0.67 3.61 -13.84
CA GLU A 46 1.94 2.88 -13.71
C GLU A 46 2.27 2.59 -12.24
N GLN A 47 1.99 3.54 -11.35
CA GLN A 47 2.16 3.37 -9.90
C GLN A 47 1.20 2.30 -9.35
N TRP A 48 -0.03 2.24 -9.85
CA TRP A 48 -0.96 1.15 -9.51
C TRP A 48 -0.44 -0.24 -9.91
N ALA A 49 0.16 -0.36 -11.11
CA ALA A 49 0.77 -1.62 -11.54
C ALA A 49 1.97 -2.01 -10.68
N ASN A 50 2.77 -1.02 -10.25
CA ASN A 50 3.87 -1.24 -9.32
C ASN A 50 3.36 -1.70 -7.95
N LEU A 51 2.33 -1.04 -7.40
CA LEU A 51 1.70 -1.42 -6.14
C LEU A 51 1.20 -2.87 -6.16
N ALA A 52 0.50 -3.27 -7.22
CA ALA A 52 0.00 -4.64 -7.36
C ALA A 52 1.14 -5.67 -7.35
N SER A 53 2.26 -5.35 -8.01
CA SER A 53 3.46 -6.21 -8.01
C SER A 53 4.09 -6.31 -6.61
N GLU A 54 4.24 -5.17 -5.92
CA GLU A 54 4.81 -5.11 -4.57
C GLU A 54 3.92 -5.80 -3.53
N VAL A 55 2.59 -5.72 -3.66
CA VAL A 55 1.65 -6.47 -2.81
C VAL A 55 1.92 -7.98 -2.96
N LEU A 56 2.05 -8.48 -4.19
CA LEU A 56 2.31 -9.91 -4.43
C LEU A 56 3.64 -10.37 -3.82
N VAL A 57 4.70 -9.57 -3.98
CA VAL A 57 6.02 -9.85 -3.40
C VAL A 57 5.94 -9.86 -1.87
N THR A 58 5.31 -8.85 -1.28
CA THR A 58 5.22 -8.65 0.17
C THR A 58 4.35 -9.73 0.83
N VAL A 59 3.20 -10.07 0.25
CA VAL A 59 2.34 -11.18 0.73
C VAL A 59 3.11 -12.50 0.68
N THR A 60 3.85 -12.76 -0.40
CA THR A 60 4.66 -13.97 -0.52
C THR A 60 5.76 -14.04 0.53
N ARG A 61 6.39 -12.90 0.86
CA ARG A 61 7.39 -12.78 1.92
C ARG A 61 6.77 -13.07 3.29
N VAL A 62 5.68 -12.38 3.64
CA VAL A 62 4.98 -12.52 4.91
C VAL A 62 4.46 -13.95 5.15
N ARG A 63 4.08 -14.68 4.09
CA ARG A 63 3.65 -16.09 4.20
C ARG A 63 4.77 -17.09 4.46
N ARG A 64 6.03 -16.69 4.24
CA ARG A 64 7.21 -17.56 4.41
C ARG A 64 7.85 -17.41 5.79
N ASP A 65 7.59 -16.32 6.48
CA ASP A 65 7.96 -16.08 7.89
C ASP A 65 6.95 -16.77 8.84
#